data_AF-R5AQZ7-F1
#
_entry.id   AF-R5AQZ7-F1
#
_cell.length_a   1.000
_cell.length_b   1.000
_cell.length_c   1.000
_cell.angle_alpha   90.00
_cell.angle_beta   90.00
_cell.angle_gamma   90.00
#
_symmetry.space_group_name_H-M   'P 1'
#
loop_
_entity.id
_entity.type
_entity.pdbx_description
1 polymer ?
#
loop_
_entity_poly.entity_id
_entity_poly.type
_entity_poly.pdbx_seq_one_letter_code
_entity_poly.pdbx_strand_id
1 'polypeptide(L)'
;MGGGGITAASAIEAMQEMSNKRSRMISRQLHEAFRDAVRMEIEVEREFNYFSRTVNVLEDGESVERTFESAMLEREAPGGVYVPIEFYIRVRAQQETKYSASSQNELALKMLAAGIIDPAQAAELMVFEGKEQVLKELRERQSAQTEQAKHQGGTNE
;
A
#
# COMPACT_ATOMS: atom_id res chain seq x y z
N MET A 1 15.20 -53.47 6.50
CA MET A 1 16.11 -52.54 7.20
C MET A 1 16.40 -51.39 6.24
N GLY A 2 15.69 -50.27 6.40
CA GLY A 2 15.74 -49.12 5.49
C GLY A 2 16.68 -48.04 6.02
N GLY A 3 17.76 -47.77 5.31
CA GLY A 3 18.81 -46.83 5.73
C GLY A 3 19.36 -45.96 4.59
N GLY A 4 18.55 -45.57 3.59
CA GLY A 4 19.09 -45.00 2.34
C GLY A 4 18.41 -43.75 1.79
N GLY A 5 17.64 -42.99 2.58
CA GLY A 5 16.74 -41.96 2.04
C GLY A 5 16.95 -40.50 2.51
N ILE A 6 18.11 -40.16 3.09
CA ILE A 6 18.43 -38.77 3.44
C ILE A 6 19.33 -38.23 2.33
N THR A 7 18.73 -37.83 1.21
CA THR A 7 19.44 -37.38 0.02
C THR A 7 20.01 -35.98 0.22
N ALA A 8 21.17 -35.67 -0.38
CA ALA A 8 21.80 -34.35 -0.32
C ALA A 8 20.83 -33.19 -0.67
N ALA A 9 19.83 -33.46 -1.53
CA ALA A 9 18.74 -32.54 -1.85
C ALA A 9 17.93 -32.13 -0.60
N SER A 10 17.53 -33.09 0.26
CA SER A 10 16.79 -32.81 1.50
C SER A 10 17.61 -32.01 2.50
N ALA A 11 18.93 -32.21 2.55
CA ALA A 11 19.84 -31.43 3.38
C ALA A 11 19.97 -29.99 2.86
N ILE A 12 20.08 -29.80 1.53
CA ILE A 12 20.11 -28.48 0.90
C ILE A 12 18.79 -27.73 1.12
N GLU A 13 17.65 -28.40 0.95
CA GLU A 13 16.31 -27.84 1.16
C GLU A 13 16.12 -27.38 2.60
N ALA A 14 16.50 -28.21 3.58
CA ALA A 14 16.46 -27.82 5.00
C ALA A 14 17.36 -26.61 5.31
N MET A 15 18.54 -26.52 4.71
CA MET A 15 19.43 -25.36 4.85
C MET A 15 18.84 -24.10 4.22
N GLN A 16 18.19 -24.21 3.06
CA GLN A 16 17.51 -23.10 2.40
C GLN A 16 16.31 -22.62 3.21
N GLU A 17 15.52 -23.54 3.77
CA GLU A 17 14.40 -23.21 4.64
C GLU A 17 14.85 -22.47 5.91
N MET A 18 15.93 -22.94 6.54
CA MET A 18 16.54 -22.27 7.69
C MET A 18 17.08 -20.87 7.31
N SER A 19 17.73 -20.73 6.15
CA SER A 19 18.20 -19.44 5.63
C SER A 19 17.03 -18.46 5.41
N ASN A 20 15.96 -18.93 4.77
CA ASN A 20 14.75 -18.14 4.53
C ASN A 20 14.05 -17.74 5.83
N LYS A 21 14.06 -18.61 6.85
CA LYS A 21 13.55 -18.27 8.19
C LYS A 21 14.36 -17.16 8.83
N ARG A 22 15.69 -17.25 8.80
CA ARG A 22 16.58 -16.21 9.36
C ARG A 22 16.39 -14.87 8.65
N SER A 23 16.35 -14.87 7.33
CA SER A 23 16.09 -13.66 6.53
C SER A 23 14.77 -13.00 6.93
N ARG A 24 13.68 -13.78 7.01
CA ARG A 24 12.36 -13.27 7.43
C ARG A 24 12.35 -12.71 8.86
N MET A 25 13.11 -13.31 9.78
CA MET A 25 13.23 -12.78 11.16
C MET A 25 13.98 -11.45 11.18
N ILE A 26 15.09 -11.35 10.45
CA ILE A 26 15.86 -10.11 10.35
C ILE A 26 15.01 -8.99 9.73
N SER A 27 14.26 -9.27 8.66
CA SER A 27 13.35 -8.28 8.06
C SER A 27 12.29 -7.78 9.04
N ARG A 28 11.71 -8.67 9.86
CA ARG A 28 10.75 -8.26 10.90
C ARG A 28 11.42 -7.38 11.95
N GLN A 29 12.60 -7.77 12.43
CA GLN A 29 13.35 -7.01 13.41
C GLN A 29 13.70 -5.61 12.88
N LEU A 30 14.10 -5.51 11.61
CA LEU A 30 14.35 -4.22 10.97
C LEU A 30 13.09 -3.37 10.87
N HIS A 31 11.94 -3.95 10.50
CA HIS A 31 10.68 -3.22 10.45
C HIS A 31 10.23 -2.74 11.84
N GLU A 32 10.42 -3.56 12.88
CA GLU A 32 10.10 -3.19 14.26
C GLU A 32 11.02 -2.06 14.75
N ALA A 33 12.33 -2.20 14.57
CA ALA A 33 13.29 -1.17 14.94
C ALA A 33 13.05 0.15 14.19
N PHE A 34 12.71 0.08 12.90
CA PHE A 34 12.38 1.27 12.11
C PHE A 34 11.08 1.93 12.60
N ARG A 35 10.05 1.14 12.94
CA ARG A 35 8.81 1.66 13.54
C ARG A 35 9.10 2.42 14.83
N ASP A 36 9.94 1.84 15.68
CA ASP A 36 10.28 2.43 16.98
C ASP A 36 11.14 3.69 16.80
N ALA A 37 12.05 3.71 15.82
CA ALA A 37 12.81 4.90 15.44
C ALA A 37 11.92 6.05 14.94
N VAL A 38 10.96 5.76 14.06
CA VAL A 38 9.99 6.77 13.58
C VAL A 38 9.16 7.32 14.74
N ARG A 39 8.75 6.46 15.68
CA ARG A 39 8.03 6.92 16.89
C ARG A 39 8.89 7.87 17.72
N MET A 40 10.16 7.53 17.95
CA MET A 40 11.07 8.41 18.69
C MET A 40 11.26 9.76 17.98
N GLU A 41 11.42 9.76 16.65
CA GLU A 41 11.57 10.99 15.88
C GLU A 41 10.35 11.91 16.02
N ILE A 42 9.13 11.35 15.98
CA ILE A 42 7.89 12.12 16.16
C ILE A 42 7.85 12.77 17.55
N GLU A 43 8.27 12.08 18.60
CA GLU A 43 8.33 12.66 19.95
C GLU A 43 9.39 13.76 20.06
N VAL A 44 10.54 13.59 19.40
CA VAL A 44 11.59 14.62 19.35
C VAL A 44 11.11 15.87 18.62
N GLU A 45 10.48 15.71 17.46
CA GLU A 45 9.90 16.85 16.73
C GLU A 45 8.84 17.57 17.57
N ARG A 46 7.99 16.82 18.28
CA ARG A 46 6.98 17.39 19.20
C ARG A 46 7.61 18.22 20.31
N GLU A 47 8.71 17.77 20.90
CA GLU A 47 9.36 18.45 22.03
C GLU A 47 10.27 19.60 21.61
N PHE A 48 10.94 19.52 20.47
CA PHE A 48 12.02 20.45 20.12
C PHE A 48 11.72 21.38 18.94
N ASN A 49 10.66 21.14 18.18
CA ASN A 49 10.38 21.95 16.99
C ASN A 49 9.46 23.14 17.29
N TYR A 50 10.00 24.13 17.98
CA TYR A 50 9.25 25.32 18.42
C TYR A 50 8.99 26.34 17.31
N PHE A 51 9.74 26.28 16.21
CA PHE A 51 9.69 27.28 15.14
C PHE A 51 9.00 26.70 13.91
N SER A 52 8.10 27.48 13.31
CA SER A 52 7.45 27.10 12.07
C SER A 52 8.50 26.85 10.98
N ARG A 53 8.44 25.68 10.34
CA ARG A 53 9.36 25.28 9.26
C ARG A 53 8.60 24.93 8.01
N THR A 54 9.21 25.13 6.85
CA THR A 54 8.65 24.65 5.58
C THR A 54 9.03 23.19 5.40
N VAL A 55 8.02 22.35 5.10
CA VAL A 55 8.15 20.94 4.77
C VAL A 55 7.52 20.68 3.41
N ASN A 56 8.03 19.67 2.70
CA ASN A 56 7.42 19.19 1.47
C ASN A 56 6.52 17.99 1.79
N VAL A 57 5.26 18.08 1.41
CA VAL A 57 4.26 17.02 1.61
C VAL A 57 3.81 16.52 0.24
N LEU A 58 3.59 15.21 0.13
CA LEU A 58 3.00 14.62 -1.06
C LEU A 58 1.47 14.72 -0.95
N GLU A 59 0.87 15.53 -1.80
CA GLU A 59 -0.59 15.65 -1.94
C GLU A 59 -0.95 15.27 -3.37
N ASP A 60 -1.82 14.27 -3.55
CA ASP A 60 -2.26 13.78 -4.88
C ASP A 60 -1.13 13.45 -5.88
N GLY A 61 0.04 13.04 -5.38
CA GLY A 61 1.21 12.69 -6.20
C GLY A 61 2.12 13.87 -6.56
N GLU A 62 1.78 15.08 -6.11
CA GLU A 62 2.62 16.27 -6.29
C GLU A 62 3.28 16.67 -4.96
N SER A 63 4.53 17.13 -5.03
CA SER A 63 5.24 17.66 -3.86
C SER A 63 4.84 19.11 -3.66
N VAL A 64 4.20 19.40 -2.53
CA VAL A 64 3.73 20.74 -2.19
C VAL A 64 4.38 21.22 -0.90
N GLU A 65 4.82 22.47 -0.89
CA GLU A 65 5.35 23.12 0.32
C GLU A 65 4.21 23.45 1.29
N ARG A 66 4.44 23.11 2.56
CA ARG A 66 3.54 23.36 3.70
C ARG A 66 4.35 23.89 4.87
N THR A 67 3.72 24.69 5.72
CA THR A 67 4.30 25.07 7.01
C THR A 67 3.95 24.01 8.04
N PHE A 68 4.93 23.60 8.84
CA PHE A 68 4.78 22.66 9.93
C PHE A 68 5.11 23.34 11.26
N GLU A 69 4.28 23.07 12.28
CA GLU A 69 4.44 23.54 13.66
C GLU A 69 4.14 22.39 14.62
N SER A 70 4.86 22.31 15.74
CA SER A 70 4.65 21.23 16.73
C SER A 70 3.25 21.19 17.33
N ALA A 71 2.56 22.33 17.41
CA ALA A 71 1.17 22.39 17.84
C ALA A 71 0.22 21.55 16.95
N MET A 72 0.59 21.28 15.70
CA MET A 72 -0.16 20.40 14.80
C MET A 72 -0.11 18.92 15.20
N LEU A 73 0.82 18.55 16.09
CA LEU A 73 0.95 17.20 16.63
C LEU A 73 0.12 17.00 17.92
N GLU A 74 -0.60 18.02 18.37
CA GLU A 74 -1.47 17.96 19.54
C GLU A 74 -2.94 18.12 19.13
N ARG A 75 -3.85 17.59 19.94
CA ARG A 75 -5.29 17.80 19.79
C ARG A 75 -5.88 18.30 21.09
N GLU A 76 -6.92 19.12 20.99
CA GLU A 76 -7.72 19.52 22.14
C GLU A 76 -8.64 18.38 22.59
N ALA A 77 -8.56 18.01 23.87
CA ALA A 77 -9.44 17.07 24.52
C ALA A 77 -10.52 17.81 25.35
N PRO A 78 -11.63 17.15 25.69
CA PRO A 78 -12.68 17.75 26.52
C PRO A 78 -12.12 18.35 27.80
N GLY A 79 -12.46 19.61 28.07
CA GLY A 79 -11.95 20.36 29.23
C GLY A 79 -10.77 21.29 28.91
N GLY A 80 -10.45 21.54 27.63
CA GLY A 80 -9.43 22.50 27.23
C GLY A 80 -8.00 22.01 27.47
N VAL A 81 -7.81 20.70 27.55
CA VAL A 81 -6.50 20.07 27.75
C VAL A 81 -5.96 19.63 26.40
N TYR A 82 -4.73 20.02 26.07
CA TYR A 82 -4.05 19.55 24.86
C TYR A 82 -3.38 18.20 25.15
N VAL A 83 -3.62 17.23 24.27
CA VAL A 83 -3.04 15.89 24.35
C VAL A 83 -2.32 15.54 23.05
N PRO A 84 -1.18 14.84 23.12
CA PRO A 84 -0.47 14.38 21.93
C PRO A 84 -1.36 13.52 21.02
N ILE A 85 -1.25 13.73 19.71
CA ILE A 85 -1.81 12.82 18.71
C ILE A 85 -0.96 11.54 18.70
N GLU A 86 -1.62 10.39 18.89
CA GLU A 86 -1.00 9.07 18.81
C GLU A 86 -0.92 8.61 17.34
N PHE A 87 0.29 8.25 16.90
CA PHE A 87 0.52 7.77 15.54
C PHE A 87 0.62 6.23 15.50
N TYR A 88 -0.24 5.60 14.70
CA TYR A 88 -0.15 4.17 14.41
C TYR A 88 0.80 3.92 13.22
N ILE A 89 2.08 3.72 13.52
CA ILE A 89 3.11 3.50 12.49
C ILE A 89 3.08 2.03 12.03
N ARG A 90 2.82 1.83 10.74
CA ARG A 90 2.85 0.50 10.10
C ARG A 90 3.92 0.48 9.02
N VAL A 91 4.99 -0.26 9.28
CA VAL A 91 6.08 -0.47 8.31
C VAL A 91 5.74 -1.68 7.45
N ARG A 92 5.70 -1.48 6.13
CA ARG A 92 5.55 -2.55 5.14
C ARG A 92 6.76 -2.49 4.22
N ALA A 93 7.23 -3.65 3.78
CA ALA A 93 8.20 -3.69 2.69
C ALA A 93 7.51 -3.13 1.44
N GLN A 94 7.91 -1.93 1.02
CA GLN A 94 7.53 -1.37 -0.28
C GLN A 94 8.35 -2.10 -1.34
N GLN A 95 8.02 -3.36 -1.60
CA GLN A 95 8.52 -4.07 -2.76
C GLN A 95 7.33 -4.77 -3.37
N GLU A 96 6.64 -4.05 -4.25
CA GLU A 96 6.04 -4.70 -5.41
C GLU A 96 7.19 -5.29 -6.22
N THR A 97 7.66 -6.46 -5.80
CA THR A 97 8.48 -7.28 -6.68
C THR A 97 7.62 -7.59 -7.90
N LYS A 98 8.23 -7.69 -9.08
CA LYS A 98 7.53 -8.16 -10.28
C LYS A 98 6.73 -9.44 -10.00
N TYR A 99 7.20 -10.28 -9.07
CA TYR A 99 6.50 -11.48 -8.60
C TYR A 99 5.21 -11.21 -7.83
N SER A 100 5.20 -10.29 -6.85
CA SER A 100 3.97 -9.96 -6.11
C SER A 100 2.96 -9.24 -6.99
N ALA A 101 3.41 -8.34 -7.87
CA ALA A 101 2.57 -7.72 -8.88
C ALA A 101 1.97 -8.75 -9.86
N SER A 102 2.79 -9.71 -10.34
CA SER A 102 2.31 -10.80 -11.20
C SER A 102 1.28 -11.69 -10.50
N SER A 103 1.52 -12.08 -9.24
CA SER A 103 0.57 -12.91 -8.49
C SER A 103 -0.76 -12.19 -8.23
N GLN A 104 -0.72 -10.89 -7.97
CA GLN A 104 -1.91 -10.06 -7.81
C GLN A 104 -2.66 -9.88 -9.14
N ASN A 105 -1.93 -9.65 -10.23
CA ASN A 105 -2.51 -9.54 -11.56
C ASN A 105 -3.15 -10.85 -12.02
N GLU A 106 -2.51 -11.99 -11.78
CA GLU A 106 -3.10 -13.31 -12.05
C GLU A 106 -4.37 -13.55 -11.23
N LEU A 107 -4.40 -13.12 -9.97
CA LEU A 107 -5.60 -13.24 -9.13
C LEU A 107 -6.74 -12.39 -9.70
N ALA A 108 -6.48 -11.14 -10.07
CA ALA A 108 -7.47 -10.26 -10.70
C ALA A 108 -7.99 -10.85 -12.02
N LEU A 109 -7.11 -11.38 -12.88
CA LEU A 109 -7.49 -12.04 -14.13
C LEU A 109 -8.34 -13.30 -13.89
N LYS A 110 -8.03 -14.09 -12.85
CA LYS A 110 -8.84 -15.27 -12.47
C LYS A 110 -10.23 -14.88 -11.96
N MET A 111 -10.33 -13.81 -11.16
CA MET A 111 -11.61 -13.28 -10.70
C MET A 111 -12.46 -12.75 -11.85
N LEU A 112 -11.84 -12.07 -12.82
CA LEU A 112 -12.51 -11.62 -14.05
C LEU A 112 -12.98 -12.81 -14.89
N ALA A 113 -12.12 -13.81 -15.11
CA ALA A 113 -12.47 -15.01 -15.87
C ALA A 113 -13.59 -15.83 -15.21
N ALA A 114 -13.67 -15.80 -13.88
CA ALA A 114 -14.74 -16.41 -13.10
C ALA A 114 -16.03 -15.57 -13.06
N GLY A 115 -16.03 -14.36 -13.64
CA GLY A 115 -17.18 -13.45 -13.64
C GLY A 115 -17.51 -12.84 -12.26
N ILE A 116 -16.55 -12.83 -11.34
CA ILE A 116 -16.74 -12.29 -9.97
C ILE A 116 -16.64 -10.77 -9.97
N ILE A 117 -15.83 -10.19 -10.86
CA ILE A 117 -15.57 -8.75 -10.96
C ILE A 117 -15.68 -8.28 -12.41
N ASP A 118 -15.99 -6.99 -12.58
CA ASP A 118 -16.05 -6.34 -13.89
C ASP A 118 -14.66 -5.93 -14.40
N PRO A 119 -14.46 -5.73 -15.72
CA PRO A 119 -13.18 -5.32 -16.30
C PRO A 119 -12.58 -4.04 -15.69
N ALA A 120 -13.43 -3.07 -15.31
CA ALA A 120 -12.97 -1.84 -14.65
C ALA A 120 -12.41 -2.12 -13.25
N GLN A 121 -13.09 -2.98 -12.48
CA GLN A 121 -12.65 -3.41 -11.15
C GLN A 121 -11.38 -4.27 -11.24
N ALA A 122 -11.24 -5.11 -12.27
CA ALA A 122 -10.03 -5.86 -12.52
C ALA A 122 -8.83 -4.93 -12.78
N ALA A 123 -9.00 -3.90 -13.62
CA ALA A 123 -7.95 -2.90 -13.87
C ALA A 123 -7.55 -2.12 -12.60
N GLU A 124 -8.50 -1.86 -11.70
CA GLU A 124 -8.23 -1.23 -10.39
C GLU A 124 -7.46 -2.15 -9.43
N LEU A 125 -7.67 -3.47 -9.50
CA LEU A 125 -6.97 -4.43 -8.65
C LEU A 125 -5.57 -4.77 -9.16
N MET A 126 -5.34 -4.62 -10.46
CA MET A 126 -4.05 -4.89 -11.08
C MET A 126 -3.01 -3.80 -10.79
N VAL A 127 -1.75 -4.20 -10.85
CA VAL A 127 -0.54 -3.39 -10.66
C VAL A 127 0.27 -3.46 -11.94
N PHE A 128 0.29 -2.36 -12.70
CA PHE A 128 1.09 -2.21 -13.92
C PHE A 128 1.36 -0.73 -14.21
N GLU A 129 2.42 -0.47 -14.96
CA GLU A 129 2.80 0.89 -15.37
C GLU A 129 1.78 1.45 -16.37
N GLY A 130 1.30 2.69 -16.14
CA GLY A 130 0.26 3.31 -16.99
C GLY A 130 -1.19 2.99 -16.60
N LYS A 131 -1.41 2.38 -15.43
CA LYS A 131 -2.75 2.08 -14.88
C LYS A 131 -3.71 3.27 -14.89
N GLU A 132 -3.24 4.47 -14.51
CA GLU A 132 -4.12 5.65 -14.47
C GLU A 132 -4.68 6.03 -15.86
N GLN A 133 -3.90 5.85 -16.93
CA GLN A 133 -4.33 6.14 -18.29
C GLN A 133 -5.43 5.17 -18.73
N VAL A 134 -5.24 3.88 -18.48
CA VAL A 134 -6.24 2.84 -18.80
C VAL A 134 -7.52 3.02 -17.99
N LEU A 135 -7.42 3.35 -16.70
CA LEU A 135 -8.59 3.63 -15.86
C LEU A 135 -9.35 4.88 -16.30
N LYS A 136 -8.64 5.88 -16.83
CA LYS A 136 -9.26 7.09 -17.39
C LYS A 136 -10.04 6.75 -18.67
N GLU A 137 -9.42 6.03 -19.61
CA GLU A 137 -10.10 5.59 -20.85
C GLU A 137 -11.32 4.69 -20.57
N LEU A 138 -11.23 3.79 -19.60
CA LEU A 138 -12.35 2.93 -19.19
C LEU A 138 -13.51 3.73 -18.62
N ARG A 139 -13.22 4.74 -17.78
CA ARG A 139 -14.24 5.66 -17.24
C ARG A 139 -14.92 6.47 -18.34
N GLU A 140 -14.15 7.01 -19.27
CA GLU A 140 -14.66 7.78 -20.43
C GLU A 140 -15.56 6.92 -21.34
N ARG A 141 -15.22 5.64 -21.55
CA ARG A 141 -16.05 4.70 -22.31
C ARG A 141 -17.36 4.36 -21.58
N GLN A 142 -17.33 4.19 -20.26
CA GLN A 142 -18.52 3.91 -19.47
C GLN A 142 -19.48 5.11 -19.43
N SER A 143 -18.96 6.33 -19.31
CA SER A 143 -19.80 7.54 -19.38
C SER A 143 -20.44 7.70 -20.77
N ALA A 144 -19.68 7.47 -21.84
CA ALA A 144 -20.19 7.56 -23.21
C ALA A 144 -21.28 6.51 -23.51
N GLN A 145 -21.12 5.27 -23.01
CA GLN A 145 -22.16 4.22 -23.15
C GLN A 145 -23.43 4.55 -22.37
N THR A 146 -23.30 5.16 -21.19
CA THR A 146 -24.44 5.56 -20.36
C THR A 146 -25.24 6.71 -21.01
N GLU A 147 -24.55 7.63 -21.68
CA GLU A 147 -25.20 8.73 -22.44
C GLU A 147 -25.91 8.23 -23.71
N GLN A 148 -25.31 7.28 -24.43
CA GLN A 148 -25.94 6.66 -25.60
C GLN A 148 -27.18 5.83 -25.25
N ALA A 149 -27.16 5.12 -24.11
CA ALA A 149 -28.33 4.38 -23.61
C ALA A 149 -29.49 5.31 -23.20
N LYS A 150 -29.20 6.51 -22.68
CA LYS A 150 -30.24 7.52 -22.35
C LYS A 150 -30.86 8.15 -23.59
N HIS A 151 -30.12 8.32 -24.69
CA HIS A 151 -30.65 8.90 -25.92
C HIS A 151 -31.50 7.93 -26.77
N GLN A 152 -31.35 6.61 -26.62
CA GLN A 152 -32.16 5.62 -27.34
C GLN A 152 -33.46 5.22 -26.63
N GLY A 153 -33.61 5.55 -25.34
CA GLY A 153 -34.83 5.26 -24.57
C GLY A 153 -35.93 6.34 -24.65
N GLY A 154 -35.71 7.43 -25.39
CA GLY A 154 -36.62 8.59 -25.46
C GLY A 154 -37.46 8.70 -26.74
N THR A 155 -37.43 7.69 -27.62
CA THR A 155 -38.12 7.76 -28.92
C THR A 155 -39.02 6.55 -29.11
N ASN A 156 -40.09 6.46 -28.31
CA ASN A 156 -41.29 5.67 -28.60
C ASN A 156 -42.40 6.14 -27.65
N GLU A 157 -42.96 7.32 -27.95
CA GLU A 157 -44.36 7.68 -27.64
C GLU A 157 -45.05 8.10 -28.94
#